data_AF-A0A9X2LA47-F1
#
_entry.id   AF-A0A9X2LA47-F1
#
_cell.length_a   1.000
_cell.length_b   1.000
_cell.length_c   1.000
_cell.angle_alpha   90.00
_cell.angle_beta   90.00
_cell.angle_gamma   90.00
#
_symmetry.space_group_name_H-M   'P 1'
#
loop_
_entity.id
_entity.type
_entity.pdbx_description
1 polymer ?
#
loop_
_entity_poly.entity_id
_entity_poly.type
_entity_poly.pdbx_seq_one_letter_code
_entity_poly.pdbx_strand_id
1 'polypeptide(L)'
;MMFIVQDEDVVREAGKELTEDDGSREAYEGAPDYPGEHSSVLEDTNLWVLVGFLIVLGILVSQGVFKKLGGMLSGRADTIRSQLDEARSLREEAQRLLADYQKRQREAEGEAEEIISQAKADAKIMAADARTKLEEQVARRTQAAHDRIARAEAQALADVRAQTADLAIDAAREIIRARTDGSAQKALLDRSIAEVRGKLN
;
A
#
# COMPACT_ATOMS: atom_id res chain seq x y z
N MET A 1 -29.83 -10.28 -53.56
CA MET A 1 -30.60 -11.50 -53.88
C MET A 1 -32.06 -11.19 -53.64
N MET A 2 -32.87 -11.31 -54.70
CA MET A 2 -34.33 -11.50 -54.73
C MET A 2 -35.29 -10.30 -54.57
N PHE A 3 -36.33 -10.29 -55.44
CA PHE A 3 -37.53 -9.43 -55.60
C PHE A 3 -37.30 -8.12 -56.39
N ILE A 4 -37.62 -7.92 -57.69
CA ILE A 4 -38.79 -8.25 -58.58
C ILE A 4 -40.13 -7.75 -57.96
N VAL A 5 -41.02 -6.93 -58.55
CA VAL A 5 -41.65 -6.81 -59.91
C VAL A 5 -42.35 -5.43 -60.04
N GLN A 6 -42.75 -5.04 -61.27
CA GLN A 6 -43.78 -4.06 -61.71
C GLN A 6 -43.29 -2.63 -62.00
N ASP A 7 -43.45 -2.02 -63.17
CA ASP A 7 -44.44 -2.19 -64.24
C ASP A 7 -43.86 -1.58 -65.55
N GLU A 8 -43.69 -2.38 -66.61
CA GLU A 8 -43.07 -1.97 -67.90
C GLU A 8 -44.10 -1.83 -69.04
N ASP A 9 -45.40 -1.93 -68.71
CA ASP A 9 -46.49 -1.98 -69.70
C ASP A 9 -47.24 -0.64 -69.92
N VAL A 10 -46.91 0.44 -69.18
CA VAL A 10 -47.60 1.75 -69.32
C VAL A 10 -47.06 2.60 -70.48
N VAL A 11 -45.89 2.28 -71.04
CA VAL A 11 -45.22 3.10 -72.06
C VAL A 11 -45.65 2.74 -73.49
N ARG A 12 -46.46 1.69 -73.68
CA ARG A 12 -46.76 1.12 -75.01
C ARG A 12 -48.13 1.50 -75.60
N GLU A 13 -48.96 2.26 -74.89
CA GLU A 13 -50.36 2.51 -75.30
C GLU A 13 -50.70 3.97 -75.68
N ALA A 14 -49.77 4.92 -75.61
CA ALA A 14 -50.00 6.32 -76.02
C ALA A 14 -49.37 6.70 -77.37
N GLY A 15 -49.00 5.70 -78.17
CA GLY A 15 -48.37 5.87 -79.48
C GLY A 15 -49.17 5.21 -80.57
N LYS A 16 -50.28 5.83 -81.00
CA LYS A 16 -50.88 5.79 -82.36
C LYS A 16 -52.32 6.33 -82.28
N GLU A 17 -52.59 7.34 -83.12
CA GLU A 17 -53.83 8.12 -83.34
C GLU A 17 -53.60 9.58 -82.91
N LEU A 18 -53.57 10.60 -83.75
CA LEU A 18 -54.07 10.76 -85.11
C LEU A 18 -53.12 11.62 -85.94
N THR A 19 -52.70 11.06 -87.07
CA THR A 19 -52.38 11.81 -88.28
C THR A 19 -53.70 12.11 -88.98
N GLU A 20 -54.12 13.37 -88.98
CA GLU A 20 -55.05 13.89 -89.97
C GLU A 20 -54.43 15.15 -90.56
N ASP A 21 -54.29 15.09 -91.88
CA ASP A 21 -53.40 15.87 -92.74
C ASP A 21 -54.22 16.83 -93.61
N ASP A 22 -53.52 17.88 -94.01
CA ASP A 22 -53.76 18.80 -95.12
C ASP A 22 -54.82 19.91 -94.99
N GLY A 23 -54.37 21.14 -95.28
CA GLY A 23 -55.28 22.20 -95.70
C GLY A 23 -54.90 23.63 -95.38
N SER A 24 -53.83 24.14 -96.02
CA SER A 24 -53.66 25.56 -96.44
C SER A 24 -53.05 26.58 -95.47
N ARG A 25 -51.82 27.02 -95.84
CA ARG A 25 -51.31 28.42 -95.92
C ARG A 25 -51.21 29.19 -94.60
N GLU A 26 -50.03 29.65 -94.18
CA GLU A 26 -49.31 30.84 -94.70
C GLU A 26 -47.80 30.68 -94.35
N ALA A 27 -46.87 30.76 -95.32
CA ALA A 27 -46.19 32.00 -95.69
C ALA A 27 -45.65 32.83 -94.49
N TYR A 28 -44.50 32.41 -93.96
CA TYR A 28 -43.50 33.28 -93.31
C TYR A 28 -42.17 32.96 -94.02
N GLU A 29 -41.81 33.50 -95.19
CA GLU A 29 -41.47 34.89 -95.51
C GLU A 29 -40.69 35.61 -94.40
N GLY A 30 -39.36 35.58 -94.53
CA GLY A 30 -38.40 36.56 -93.98
C GLY A 30 -38.55 36.98 -92.53
N ALA A 31 -37.99 36.22 -91.59
CA ALA A 31 -37.55 36.79 -90.31
C ALA A 31 -36.08 37.21 -90.46
N PRO A 32 -35.76 38.50 -90.32
CA PRO A 32 -34.40 38.99 -90.44
C PRO A 32 -33.50 38.34 -89.40
N ASP A 33 -32.23 38.15 -89.76
CA ASP A 33 -31.13 38.13 -88.81
C ASP A 33 -31.36 39.32 -87.86
N TYR A 34 -31.71 39.08 -86.59
CA TYR A 34 -31.95 40.14 -85.61
C TYR A 34 -30.63 40.46 -84.92
N PRO A 35 -29.91 41.50 -85.37
CA PRO A 35 -28.74 42.02 -84.67
C PRO A 35 -29.18 42.63 -83.35
N GLY A 36 -28.52 42.21 -82.27
CA GLY A 36 -28.41 42.97 -81.02
C GLY A 36 -29.71 43.61 -80.53
N GLU A 37 -30.65 42.81 -80.03
CA GLU A 37 -31.67 43.35 -79.14
C GLU A 37 -31.00 43.64 -77.80
N HIS A 38 -30.66 44.91 -77.59
CA HIS A 38 -30.53 45.47 -76.27
C HIS A 38 -31.92 45.40 -75.62
N SER A 39 -32.30 44.23 -75.10
CA SER A 39 -33.36 44.15 -74.10
C SER A 39 -32.98 45.19 -73.06
N SER A 40 -33.88 46.16 -72.84
CA SER A 40 -33.62 47.13 -71.81
C SER A 40 -33.37 46.33 -70.53
N VAL A 41 -32.24 46.58 -69.87
CA VAL A 41 -31.79 45.89 -68.63
C VAL A 41 -32.87 45.85 -67.53
N LEU A 42 -33.98 46.56 -67.73
CA LEU A 42 -35.12 46.70 -66.85
C LEU A 42 -36.18 45.58 -67.01
N GLU A 43 -36.26 44.88 -68.16
CA GLU A 43 -37.25 43.81 -68.43
C GLU A 43 -36.71 42.38 -68.17
N ASP A 44 -35.39 42.23 -68.00
CA ASP A 44 -34.77 40.93 -67.74
C ASP A 44 -35.02 40.45 -66.29
N THR A 45 -35.92 39.46 -66.15
CA THR A 45 -36.22 38.82 -64.85
C THR A 45 -34.97 38.27 -64.16
N ASN A 46 -34.03 37.71 -64.95
CA ASN A 46 -32.76 37.21 -64.42
C ASN A 46 -31.88 38.30 -63.80
N LEU A 47 -31.94 39.54 -64.32
CA LEU A 47 -31.18 40.66 -63.78
C LEU A 47 -31.73 41.07 -62.42
N TRP A 48 -33.06 41.15 -62.28
CA TRP A 48 -33.69 41.42 -60.98
C TRP A 48 -33.45 40.30 -59.95
N VAL A 49 -33.43 39.02 -60.37
CA VAL A 49 -33.04 37.90 -59.51
C VAL A 49 -31.58 38.00 -59.07
N LEU A 50 -30.66 38.36 -59.99
CA LEU A 50 -29.24 38.57 -59.68
C LEU A 50 -29.06 39.74 -58.70
N VAL A 51 -29.75 40.86 -58.92
CA VAL A 51 -29.72 42.02 -58.03
C VAL A 51 -30.28 41.65 -56.65
N GLY A 52 -31.39 40.92 -56.57
CA GLY A 52 -31.94 40.41 -55.32
C GLY A 52 -30.97 39.47 -54.58
N PHE A 53 -30.32 38.56 -55.31
CA PHE A 53 -29.29 37.68 -54.77
C PHE A 53 -28.09 38.46 -54.23
N LEU A 54 -27.61 39.47 -54.96
CA LEU A 54 -26.50 40.33 -54.52
C LEU A 54 -26.87 41.19 -53.31
N ILE A 55 -28.11 41.68 -53.22
CA ILE A 55 -28.60 42.40 -52.03
C ILE A 55 -28.61 41.47 -50.82
N VAL A 56 -29.16 40.26 -50.94
CA VAL A 56 -29.18 39.27 -49.86
C VAL A 56 -27.76 38.86 -49.45
N LEU A 57 -26.88 38.60 -50.43
CA LEU A 57 -25.48 38.27 -50.18
C LEU A 57 -24.73 39.43 -49.52
N GLY A 58 -24.97 40.66 -49.96
CA GLY A 58 -24.42 41.88 -49.35
C GLY A 58 -24.86 42.05 -47.90
N ILE A 59 -26.13 41.78 -47.60
CA ILE A 59 -26.66 41.78 -46.23
C ILE A 59 -26.01 40.67 -45.39
N LEU A 60 -25.87 39.44 -45.91
CA LEU A 60 -25.20 38.31 -45.23
C LEU A 60 -23.74 38.61 -44.88
N VAL A 61 -23.01 39.23 -45.81
CA VAL A 61 -21.61 39.65 -45.60
C VAL A 61 -21.53 40.81 -44.62
N SER A 62 -22.40 41.82 -44.74
CA SER A 62 -22.47 42.97 -43.83
C SER A 62 -22.83 42.57 -42.39
N GLN A 63 -23.75 41.60 -42.23
CA GLN A 63 -24.11 41.01 -40.94
C GLN A 63 -23.04 40.04 -40.39
N GLY A 64 -21.97 39.79 -41.16
CA GLY A 64 -20.81 39.02 -40.73
C GLY A 64 -21.10 37.55 -40.44
N VAL A 65 -22.09 36.94 -41.12
CA VAL A 65 -22.53 35.56 -40.86
C VAL A 65 -21.37 34.57 -41.03
N PHE A 66 -20.54 34.74 -42.07
CA PHE A 66 -19.33 33.92 -42.28
C PHE A 66 -18.32 34.04 -41.12
N LYS A 67 -18.16 35.24 -40.56
CA LYS A 67 -17.27 35.47 -39.40
C LYS A 67 -17.82 34.79 -38.14
N LYS A 68 -19.13 34.82 -37.92
CA LYS A 68 -19.79 34.12 -36.80
C LYS A 68 -19.63 32.61 -36.90
N LEU A 69 -19.81 32.03 -38.09
CA LEU A 69 -19.59 30.59 -38.32
C LEU A 69 -18.12 30.20 -38.09
N GLY A 70 -17.17 30.96 -38.63
CA GLY A 70 -15.74 30.74 -38.41
C GLY A 70 -15.34 30.85 -36.93
N GLY A 71 -15.90 31.83 -36.22
CA GLY A 71 -15.69 32.00 -34.78
C GLY A 71 -16.24 30.84 -33.94
N MET A 72 -17.44 30.33 -34.28
CA MET A 72 -18.02 29.19 -33.57
C MET A 72 -17.21 27.90 -33.78
N LEU A 73 -16.73 27.67 -35.01
CA LEU A 73 -15.91 26.50 -35.33
C LEU A 73 -14.53 26.59 -34.67
N SER A 74 -13.93 27.78 -34.66
CA SER A 74 -12.67 28.05 -33.95
C SER A 74 -12.83 27.86 -32.44
N GLY A 75 -13.91 28.39 -31.84
CA GLY A 75 -14.19 28.19 -30.42
C GLY A 75 -14.39 26.73 -30.04
N ARG A 76 -15.04 25.93 -30.91
CA ARG A 76 -15.10 24.47 -30.71
C ARG A 76 -13.73 23.82 -30.82
N ALA A 77 -12.92 24.19 -31.81
CA ALA A 77 -11.58 23.65 -31.99
C ALA A 77 -10.68 23.96 -30.78
N ASP A 78 -10.75 25.18 -30.24
CA ASP A 78 -9.98 25.59 -29.06
C ASP A 78 -10.44 24.89 -27.79
N THR A 79 -11.76 24.70 -27.63
CA THR A 79 -12.32 23.91 -26.53
C THR A 79 -11.82 22.46 -26.57
N ILE A 80 -11.84 21.83 -27.75
CA ILE A 80 -11.35 20.45 -27.92
C ILE A 80 -9.85 20.36 -27.66
N ARG A 81 -9.06 21.34 -28.13
CA ARG A 81 -7.62 21.41 -27.84
C ARG A 81 -7.38 21.51 -26.34
N SER A 82 -8.06 22.43 -25.66
CA SER A 82 -7.94 22.60 -24.21
C SER A 82 -8.29 21.32 -23.45
N GLN A 83 -9.36 20.62 -23.82
CA GLN A 83 -9.74 19.36 -23.19
C GLN A 83 -8.72 18.24 -23.44
N LEU A 84 -8.15 18.17 -24.65
CA LEU A 84 -7.11 17.20 -24.98
C LEU A 84 -5.81 17.49 -24.23
N ASP A 85 -5.43 18.75 -24.08
CA ASP A 85 -4.24 19.15 -23.35
C ASP A 85 -4.40 18.89 -21.84
N GLU A 86 -5.58 19.18 -21.27
CA GLU A 86 -5.92 18.83 -19.89
C GLU A 86 -5.91 17.31 -19.67
N ALA A 87 -6.52 16.53 -20.57
CA ALA A 87 -6.51 15.08 -20.50
C ALA A 87 -5.09 14.49 -20.60
N ARG A 88 -4.21 15.11 -21.41
CA ARG A 88 -2.79 14.74 -21.49
C ARG A 88 -2.07 15.05 -20.18
N SER A 89 -2.23 16.26 -19.64
CA SER A 89 -1.65 16.63 -18.34
C SER A 89 -2.07 15.67 -17.24
N LEU A 90 -3.37 15.39 -17.14
CA LEU A 90 -3.92 14.48 -16.14
C LEU A 90 -3.38 13.05 -16.29
N ARG A 91 -3.20 12.58 -17.53
CA ARG A 91 -2.58 11.28 -17.80
C ARG A 91 -1.12 11.26 -17.38
N GLU A 92 -0.35 12.31 -17.67
CA GLU A 92 1.04 12.42 -17.25
C GLU A 92 1.17 12.46 -15.73
N GLU A 93 0.32 13.23 -15.05
CA GLU A 93 0.26 13.27 -13.58
C GLU A 93 -0.09 11.91 -12.98
N ALA A 94 -1.09 11.22 -13.53
CA ALA A 94 -1.46 9.87 -13.09
C ALA A 94 -0.31 8.87 -13.29
N GLN A 95 0.42 8.96 -14.40
CA GLN A 95 1.59 8.11 -14.66
C GLN A 95 2.73 8.41 -13.68
N ARG A 96 3.01 9.69 -13.41
CA ARG A 96 4.01 10.10 -12.41
C ARG A 96 3.64 9.62 -11.03
N LEU A 97 2.37 9.78 -10.64
CA LEU A 97 1.86 9.33 -9.36
C LEU A 97 1.97 7.81 -9.22
N LEU A 98 1.59 7.05 -10.25
CA LEU A 98 1.73 5.59 -10.27
C LEU A 98 3.20 5.16 -10.09
N ALA A 99 4.12 5.82 -10.80
CA ALA A 99 5.55 5.54 -10.66
C ALA A 99 6.07 5.85 -9.24
N ASP A 100 5.62 6.95 -8.63
CA ASP A 100 5.98 7.30 -7.25
C ASP A 100 5.42 6.28 -6.26
N TYR A 101 4.16 5.86 -6.39
CA TYR A 101 3.57 4.82 -5.54
C TYR A 101 4.30 3.48 -5.68
N GLN A 102 4.62 3.06 -6.91
CA GLN A 102 5.37 1.82 -7.13
C GLN A 102 6.78 1.90 -6.54
N LYS A 103 7.43 3.07 -6.60
CA LYS A 103 8.72 3.30 -5.97
C LYS A 103 8.60 3.20 -4.44
N ARG A 104 7.66 3.94 -3.83
CA ARG A 104 7.38 3.90 -2.39
C ARG A 104 7.02 2.51 -1.90
N GLN A 105 6.27 1.74 -2.70
CA GLN A 105 5.92 0.36 -2.37
C GLN A 105 7.19 -0.50 -2.28
N ARG A 106 8.07 -0.44 -3.29
CA ARG A 106 9.34 -1.19 -3.26
C ARG A 106 10.25 -0.76 -2.12
N GLU A 107 10.33 0.54 -1.85
CA GLU A 107 11.09 1.08 -0.71
C GLU A 107 10.53 0.57 0.62
N ALA A 108 9.22 0.60 0.81
CA ALA A 108 8.56 0.10 2.02
C ALA A 108 8.72 -1.42 2.19
N GLU A 109 8.64 -2.18 1.10
CA GLU A 109 8.90 -3.63 1.12
C GLU A 109 10.36 -3.91 1.53
N GLY A 110 11.34 -3.17 0.97
CA GLY A 110 12.75 -3.28 1.35
C GLY A 110 13.02 -2.89 2.81
N GLU A 111 12.43 -1.79 3.28
CA GLU A 111 12.53 -1.34 4.67
C GLU A 111 11.91 -2.37 5.63
N ALA A 112 10.76 -2.96 5.28
CA ALA A 112 10.13 -4.00 6.08
C ALA A 112 11.01 -5.26 6.17
N GLU A 113 11.62 -5.71 5.07
CA GLU A 113 12.57 -6.82 5.06
C GLU A 113 13.80 -6.52 5.92
N GLU A 114 14.33 -5.30 5.84
CA GLU A 114 15.45 -4.85 6.67
C GLU A 114 15.10 -4.87 8.16
N ILE A 115 13.94 -4.31 8.54
CA ILE A 115 13.45 -4.32 9.92
C ILE A 115 13.34 -5.76 10.44
N ILE A 116 12.76 -6.67 9.64
CA ILE A 116 12.62 -8.08 10.04
C ILE A 116 13.98 -8.75 10.18
N SER A 117 14.93 -8.46 9.29
CA SER A 117 16.29 -8.98 9.34
C SER A 117 17.02 -8.52 10.60
N GLN A 118 16.99 -7.21 10.88
CA GLN A 118 17.58 -6.61 12.08
C GLN A 118 16.95 -7.18 13.35
N ALA A 119 15.62 -7.23 13.44
CA ALA A 119 14.93 -7.81 14.59
C ALA A 119 15.31 -9.29 14.84
N LYS A 120 15.50 -10.08 13.78
CA LYS A 120 15.97 -11.46 13.90
C LYS A 120 17.42 -11.54 14.38
N ALA A 121 18.29 -10.65 13.91
CA ALA A 121 19.68 -10.58 14.36
C ALA A 121 19.75 -10.19 15.84
N ASP A 122 19.01 -9.16 16.25
CA ASP A 122 18.94 -8.69 17.64
C ASP A 122 18.36 -9.77 18.56
N ALA A 123 17.28 -10.45 18.14
CA ALA A 123 16.71 -11.54 18.90
C ALA A 123 17.71 -12.68 19.14
N LYS A 124 18.56 -13.01 18.15
CA LYS A 124 19.63 -14.01 18.32
C LYS A 124 20.68 -13.56 19.32
N ILE A 125 21.11 -12.30 19.26
CA ILE A 125 22.08 -11.72 20.19
C ILE A 125 21.51 -11.72 21.61
N MET A 126 20.28 -11.25 21.78
CA MET A 126 19.59 -11.25 23.07
C MET A 126 19.41 -12.64 23.64
N ALA A 127 19.04 -13.63 22.80
CA ALA A 127 18.91 -15.01 23.23
C ALA A 127 20.26 -15.62 23.68
N ALA A 128 21.34 -15.32 22.97
CA ALA A 128 22.69 -15.75 23.35
C ALA A 128 23.14 -15.13 24.68
N ASP A 129 22.98 -13.82 24.84
CA ASP A 129 23.32 -13.10 26.08
C ASP A 129 22.46 -13.58 27.27
N ALA A 130 21.15 -13.76 27.06
CA ALA A 130 20.26 -14.31 28.08
C ALA A 130 20.68 -15.72 28.50
N ARG A 131 21.09 -16.57 27.55
CA ARG A 131 21.59 -17.92 27.85
C ARG A 131 22.87 -17.87 28.69
N THR A 132 23.84 -17.06 28.31
CA THR A 132 25.09 -16.88 29.08
C THR A 132 24.80 -16.38 30.50
N LYS A 133 23.92 -15.39 30.65
CA LYS A 133 23.50 -14.88 31.97
C LYS A 133 22.79 -15.94 32.80
N LEU A 134 21.95 -16.78 32.19
CA LEU A 134 21.28 -17.87 32.88
C LEU A 134 22.26 -18.94 33.34
N GLU A 135 23.21 -19.35 32.48
CA GLU A 135 24.26 -20.31 32.83
C GLU A 135 25.09 -19.80 34.01
N GLU A 136 25.47 -18.52 34.00
CA GLU A 136 26.20 -17.88 35.09
C GLU A 136 25.38 -17.81 36.39
N GLN A 137 24.08 -17.48 36.29
CA GLN A 137 23.18 -17.47 37.45
C GLN A 137 23.00 -18.87 38.05
N VAL A 138 22.85 -19.89 37.21
CA VAL A 138 22.73 -21.28 37.64
C VAL A 138 24.02 -21.70 38.34
N ALA A 139 25.19 -21.44 37.75
CA ALA A 139 26.48 -21.76 38.37
C ALA A 139 26.64 -21.10 39.75
N ARG A 140 26.32 -19.80 39.88
CA ARG A 140 26.35 -19.10 41.17
C ARG A 140 25.38 -19.69 42.19
N ARG A 141 24.17 -20.05 41.78
CA ARG A 141 23.16 -20.67 42.67
C ARG A 141 23.59 -22.06 43.12
N THR A 142 24.17 -22.85 42.23
CA THR A 142 24.72 -24.17 42.55
C THR A 142 25.86 -24.05 43.55
N GLN A 143 26.81 -23.12 43.34
CA GLN A 143 27.88 -22.86 44.30
C GLN A 143 27.33 -22.43 45.67
N ALA A 144 26.38 -21.49 45.69
CA ALA A 144 25.75 -21.05 46.93
C ALA A 144 25.01 -22.19 47.66
N ALA A 145 24.42 -23.14 46.92
CA ALA A 145 23.80 -24.33 47.50
C ALA A 145 24.84 -25.28 48.10
N HIS A 146 25.95 -25.55 47.39
CA HIS A 146 27.07 -26.33 47.94
C HIS A 146 27.64 -25.70 49.21
N ASP A 147 27.86 -24.39 49.22
CA ASP A 147 28.37 -23.69 50.39
C ASP A 147 27.39 -23.76 51.58
N ARG A 148 26.07 -23.75 51.32
CA ARG A 148 25.04 -23.94 52.35
C ARG A 148 25.06 -25.36 52.90
N ILE A 149 25.20 -26.37 52.04
CA ILE A 149 25.31 -27.78 52.43
C ILE A 149 26.56 -27.98 53.30
N ALA A 150 27.72 -27.50 52.85
CA ALA A 150 28.96 -27.63 53.61
C ALA A 150 28.88 -26.96 55.00
N ARG A 151 28.24 -25.78 55.10
CA ARG A 151 27.99 -25.13 56.39
C ARG A 151 27.02 -25.95 57.27
N ALA A 152 25.97 -26.50 56.70
CA ALA A 152 25.00 -27.32 57.43
C ALA A 152 25.64 -28.63 57.93
N GLU A 153 26.47 -29.28 57.12
CA GLU A 153 27.23 -30.48 57.51
C GLU A 153 28.22 -30.18 58.65
N ALA A 154 28.96 -29.07 58.55
CA ALA A 154 29.88 -28.64 59.60
C ALA A 154 29.14 -28.37 60.91
N GLN A 155 27.98 -27.70 60.85
CA GLN A 155 27.14 -27.43 62.01
C GLN A 155 26.59 -28.73 62.61
N ALA A 156 26.02 -29.63 61.80
CA ALA A 156 25.50 -30.90 62.26
C ALA A 156 26.58 -31.76 62.93
N LEU A 157 27.80 -31.77 62.37
CA LEU A 157 28.93 -32.47 62.98
C LEU A 157 29.35 -31.86 64.31
N ALA A 158 29.33 -30.53 64.43
CA ALA A 158 29.58 -29.83 65.69
C ALA A 158 28.52 -30.17 66.74
N ASP A 159 27.24 -30.18 66.35
CA ASP A 159 26.13 -30.50 67.25
C ASP A 159 26.21 -31.95 67.76
N VAL A 160 26.53 -32.92 66.88
CA VAL A 160 26.72 -34.33 67.27
C VAL A 160 27.90 -34.48 68.25
N ARG A 161 29.01 -33.79 68.00
CA ARG A 161 30.17 -33.81 68.91
C ARG A 161 29.83 -33.21 70.27
N ALA A 162 29.09 -32.11 70.30
CA ALA A 162 28.64 -31.50 71.55
C ALA A 162 27.74 -32.45 72.35
N GLN A 163 26.71 -33.04 71.71
CA GLN A 163 25.82 -34.01 72.36
C GLN A 163 26.57 -35.25 72.87
N THR A 164 27.55 -35.73 72.11
CA THR A 164 28.37 -36.88 72.52
C THR A 164 29.25 -36.54 73.72
N ALA A 165 29.83 -35.32 73.75
CA ALA A 165 30.61 -34.85 74.89
C ALA A 165 29.76 -34.73 76.16
N ASP A 166 28.55 -34.17 76.04
CA ASP A 166 27.60 -34.06 77.15
C ASP A 166 27.20 -35.45 77.68
N LEU A 167 26.88 -36.40 76.80
CA LEU A 167 26.55 -37.78 77.17
C LEU A 167 27.74 -38.49 77.84
N ALA A 168 28.96 -38.29 77.35
CA ALA A 168 30.16 -38.85 77.96
C ALA A 168 30.43 -38.28 79.35
N ILE A 169 30.21 -36.97 79.56
CA ILE A 169 30.30 -36.32 80.87
C ILE A 169 29.27 -36.88 81.84
N ASP A 170 28.02 -37.08 81.39
CA ASP A 170 26.96 -37.63 82.23
C ASP A 170 27.21 -39.09 82.60
N ALA A 171 27.65 -39.92 81.65
CA ALA A 171 28.07 -41.30 81.92
C ALA A 171 29.25 -41.36 82.90
N ALA A 172 30.25 -40.48 82.74
CA ALA A 172 31.37 -40.38 83.67
C ALA A 172 30.91 -39.97 85.08
N ARG A 173 29.99 -39.00 85.20
CA ARG A 173 29.38 -38.61 86.49
C ARG A 173 28.68 -39.79 87.16
N GLU A 174 27.94 -40.60 86.39
CA GLU A 174 27.22 -41.75 86.92
C GLU A 174 28.18 -42.86 87.40
N ILE A 175 29.23 -43.17 86.62
CA ILE A 175 30.28 -44.12 87.04
C ILE A 175 31.00 -43.63 88.29
N ILE A 176 31.35 -42.34 88.36
CA ILE A 176 31.99 -41.75 89.55
C ILE A 176 31.05 -41.91 90.75
N ARG A 177 29.76 -41.54 90.64
CA ARG A 177 28.79 -41.72 91.73
C ARG A 177 28.69 -43.18 92.20
N ALA A 178 28.70 -44.13 91.27
CA ALA A 178 28.62 -45.56 91.59
C ALA A 178 29.92 -46.12 92.24
N ARG A 179 31.09 -45.57 91.91
CA ARG A 179 32.40 -46.01 92.41
C ARG A 179 32.87 -45.29 93.67
N THR A 180 32.22 -44.19 94.05
CA THR A 180 32.64 -43.39 95.21
C THR A 180 32.08 -43.99 96.49
N ASP A 181 32.81 -44.97 97.04
CA ASP A 181 32.66 -45.37 98.43
C ASP A 181 33.46 -44.44 99.36
N GLY A 182 33.23 -44.54 100.68
CA GLY A 182 33.89 -43.68 101.68
C GLY A 182 35.43 -43.78 101.68
N SER A 183 36.01 -44.84 101.10
CA SER A 183 37.47 -45.02 101.01
C SER A 183 38.06 -44.28 99.82
N ALA A 184 37.42 -44.36 98.65
CA ALA A 184 37.84 -43.68 97.43
C ALA A 184 37.78 -42.15 97.60
N GLN A 185 36.78 -41.66 98.32
CA GLN A 185 36.60 -40.22 98.56
C GLN A 185 37.71 -39.63 99.45
N LYS A 186 38.17 -40.38 100.46
CA LYS A 186 39.26 -39.97 101.35
C LYS A 186 40.60 -39.93 100.61
N ALA A 187 40.88 -40.94 99.79
CA ALA A 187 42.08 -41.00 98.96
C ALA A 187 42.13 -39.87 97.90
N LEU A 188 40.99 -39.48 97.32
CA LEU A 188 40.90 -38.34 96.41
C LEU A 188 41.15 -37.01 97.13
N LEU A 189 40.66 -36.85 98.36
CA LEU A 189 40.87 -35.66 99.18
C LEU A 189 42.34 -35.49 99.55
N ASP A 190 42.99 -36.55 100.04
CA ASP A 190 44.42 -36.54 100.40
C ASP A 190 45.30 -36.22 99.18
N ARG A 191 44.95 -36.75 97.99
CA ARG A 191 45.65 -36.49 96.74
C ARG A 191 45.45 -35.04 96.25
N SER A 192 44.24 -34.49 96.40
CA SER A 192 43.94 -33.09 96.06
C SER A 192 44.69 -32.11 96.99
N ILE A 193 44.76 -32.42 98.28
CA ILE A 193 45.54 -31.65 99.26
C ILE A 193 47.03 -31.68 98.92
N ALA A 194 47.56 -32.83 98.51
CA ALA A 194 48.94 -32.96 98.07
C ALA A 194 49.24 -32.17 96.78
N GLU A 195 48.34 -32.17 95.79
CA GLU A 195 48.53 -31.45 94.53
C GLU A 195 48.49 -29.92 94.72
N VAL A 196 47.58 -29.42 95.55
CA VAL A 196 47.52 -27.97 95.90
C VAL A 196 48.78 -27.55 96.66
N ARG A 197 49.26 -28.38 97.60
CA ARG A 197 50.52 -28.13 98.30
C ARG A 197 51.72 -28.15 97.35
N GLY A 198 51.70 -28.98 96.30
CA GLY A 198 52.75 -29.05 95.28
C GLY A 198 52.75 -27.91 94.26
N LYS A 199 51.61 -27.21 94.04
CA LYS A 199 51.53 -26.01 93.21
C LYS A 199 51.79 -24.70 93.97
N LEU A 200 51.85 -24.76 95.31
CA LEU A 200 52.09 -23.62 96.21
C LEU A 200 53.51 -23.57 96.80
N ASN A 201 54.35 -24.56 96.50
CA ASN A 201 55.81 -24.50 96.65
C ASN A 201 56.45 -24.23 95.29
#